data_AF-A0A2W6AA04-F1
#
_entry.id   AF-A0A2W6AA04-F1
#
_cell.length_a   1.000
_cell.length_b   1.000
_cell.length_c   1.000
_cell.angle_alpha   90.00
_cell.angle_beta   90.00
_cell.angle_gamma   90.00
#
_symmetry.space_group_name_H-M   'P 1'
#
loop_
_entity.id
_entity.type
_entity.pdbx_description
1 polymer ?
#
loop_
_entity_poly.entity_id
_entity_poly.type
_entity_poly.pdbx_seq_one_letter_code
_entity_poly.pdbx_strand_id
1 'polypeptide(L)'
;PPPPPPPPTATASAIDVTNCHVERRTVNIWQRDRTAGGAWTNLGSLPAQYDQSGNCPDGSPFVVNLQDGHQYEFAAVDPENGNCGGRSDPNAADYVGDCSRSNLGVVQGSRTAPHRPWQVS
;
A
#
# COMPACT_ATOMS: atom_id res chain seq x y z
N PRO A 1 35.89 -7.86 -5.10
CA PRO A 1 34.83 -7.24 -5.91
C PRO A 1 34.01 -6.23 -5.08
N PRO A 2 33.68 -5.03 -5.58
CA PRO A 2 32.72 -4.17 -4.90
C PRO A 2 31.32 -4.78 -4.94
N PRO A 3 30.48 -4.56 -3.91
CA PRO A 3 29.09 -4.98 -3.94
C PRO A 3 28.33 -4.28 -5.08
N PRO A 4 27.34 -4.95 -5.71
CA PRO A 4 26.52 -4.33 -6.73
C PRO A 4 25.78 -3.10 -6.15
N PRO A 5 25.54 -2.05 -6.96
CA PRO A 5 24.77 -0.91 -6.51
C PRO A 5 23.33 -1.31 -6.14
N PRO A 6 22.71 -0.63 -5.16
CA PRO A 6 21.34 -0.92 -4.80
C PRO A 6 20.39 -0.69 -5.99
N PRO A 7 19.29 -1.47 -6.09
CA PRO A 7 18.29 -1.27 -7.13
C PRO A 7 17.75 0.17 -7.10
N PRO A 8 17.51 0.78 -8.26
CA PRO A 8 16.88 2.10 -8.30
C PRO A 8 15.47 2.04 -7.70
N THR A 9 15.14 3.02 -6.85
CA THR A 9 13.80 3.18 -6.29
C THR A 9 12.81 3.44 -7.42
N ALA A 10 11.70 2.70 -7.45
CA ALA A 10 10.65 2.92 -8.43
C ALA A 10 10.06 4.33 -8.29
N THR A 11 9.78 4.99 -9.42
CA THR A 11 9.17 6.33 -9.44
C THR A 11 7.71 6.26 -9.88
N ALA A 12 6.83 7.09 -9.31
CA ALA A 12 5.44 7.20 -9.76
C ALA A 12 4.87 8.61 -9.51
N SER A 13 3.91 9.03 -10.33
CA SER A 13 3.11 10.24 -10.08
C SER A 13 1.91 9.97 -9.18
N ALA A 14 1.38 8.75 -9.26
CA ALA A 14 0.34 8.23 -8.37
C ALA A 14 0.45 6.70 -8.21
N ILE A 15 -0.16 6.16 -7.17
CA ILE A 15 -0.37 4.73 -6.98
C ILE A 15 -1.85 4.41 -7.23
N ASP A 16 -2.10 3.41 -8.08
CA ASP A 16 -3.44 2.88 -8.33
C ASP A 16 -3.62 1.59 -7.53
N VAL A 17 -4.31 1.69 -6.40
CA VAL A 17 -4.49 0.57 -5.47
C VAL A 17 -5.74 -0.22 -5.84
N THR A 18 -5.60 -1.54 -5.95
CA THR A 18 -6.71 -2.48 -6.14
C THR A 18 -6.71 -3.54 -5.04
N ASN A 19 -7.89 -3.88 -4.53
CA ASN A 19 -8.02 -4.89 -3.48
C ASN A 19 -8.50 -6.24 -4.04
N CYS A 20 -7.53 -7.10 -4.35
CA CYS A 20 -7.73 -8.50 -4.74
C CYS A 20 -7.33 -9.48 -3.62
N HIS A 21 -7.57 -9.08 -2.38
CA HIS A 21 -7.33 -9.92 -1.22
C HIS A 21 -8.15 -11.20 -1.30
N VAL A 22 -7.50 -12.37 -1.22
CA VAL A 22 -8.17 -13.66 -1.49
C VAL A 22 -9.26 -14.01 -0.49
N GLU A 23 -9.15 -13.53 0.76
CA GLU A 23 -10.19 -13.66 1.78
C GLU A 23 -11.37 -12.69 1.56
N ARG A 24 -11.31 -11.85 0.51
CA ARG A 24 -12.35 -10.88 0.09
C ARG A 24 -12.76 -9.89 1.18
N ARG A 25 -11.80 -9.51 2.03
CA ARG A 25 -12.00 -8.55 3.13
C ARG A 25 -11.65 -7.12 2.73
N THR A 26 -12.18 -6.19 3.50
CA THR A 26 -11.80 -4.78 3.40
C THR A 26 -10.42 -4.58 4.01
N VAL A 27 -9.56 -3.81 3.31
CA VAL A 27 -8.24 -3.45 3.83
C VAL A 27 -8.16 -1.96 4.09
N ASN A 28 -7.33 -1.54 5.04
CA ASN A 28 -6.98 -0.14 5.24
C ASN A 28 -5.68 0.18 4.51
N ILE A 29 -5.69 1.25 3.73
CA ILE A 29 -4.54 1.71 2.96
C ILE A 29 -3.79 2.76 3.78
N TRP A 30 -2.52 2.49 4.04
CA TRP A 30 -1.64 3.35 4.81
C TRP A 30 -0.47 3.82 3.97
N GLN A 31 -0.04 5.05 4.22
CA GLN A 31 1.13 5.66 3.60
C GLN A 31 1.99 6.31 4.66
N ARG A 32 3.32 6.17 4.56
CA ARG A 32 4.25 7.01 5.31
C ARG A 32 5.18 7.74 4.36
N ASP A 33 5.39 9.02 4.65
CA ASP A 33 6.35 9.87 3.94
C ASP A 33 7.69 9.82 4.67
N ARG A 34 8.67 9.12 4.09
CA ARG A 34 10.01 8.98 4.66
C ARG A 34 10.83 10.26 4.61
N THR A 35 10.43 11.21 3.78
CA THR A 35 11.09 12.51 3.62
C THR A 35 10.52 13.57 4.55
N ALA A 36 9.31 13.37 5.11
CA ALA A 36 8.59 14.36 5.92
C ALA A 36 8.11 13.84 7.29
N GLY A 37 8.90 13.00 7.96
CA GLY A 37 8.64 12.62 9.36
C GLY A 37 8.13 11.19 9.59
N GLY A 38 7.93 10.40 8.54
CA GLY A 38 7.94 8.93 8.58
C GLY A 38 6.77 8.22 9.28
N ALA A 39 5.82 8.94 9.87
CA ALA A 39 4.64 8.35 10.51
C ALA A 39 3.66 7.81 9.45
N TRP A 40 3.00 6.70 9.79
CA TRP A 40 1.96 6.12 8.93
C TRP A 40 0.68 6.95 9.04
N THR A 41 0.10 7.29 7.90
CA THR A 41 -1.17 8.00 7.77
C THR A 41 -2.17 7.08 7.09
N ASN A 42 -3.38 6.99 7.65
CA ASN A 42 -4.47 6.24 7.04
C ASN A 42 -5.05 7.05 5.88
N LEU A 43 -5.07 6.48 4.69
CA LEU A 43 -5.64 7.10 3.49
C LEU A 43 -7.11 6.74 3.30
N GLY A 44 -7.57 5.63 3.88
CA GLY A 44 -8.93 5.14 3.77
C GLY A 44 -9.00 3.62 3.77
N SER A 45 -10.23 3.10 3.70
CA SER A 45 -10.52 1.68 3.52
C SER A 45 -10.92 1.37 2.09
N LEU A 46 -10.51 0.19 1.60
CA LEU A 46 -10.81 -0.30 0.26
C LEU A 46 -11.49 -1.67 0.37
N PRO A 47 -12.81 -1.79 0.06
CA PRO A 47 -13.49 -3.08 0.02
C PRO A 47 -12.90 -3.96 -1.08
N ALA A 48 -13.15 -5.27 -1.00
CA ALA A 48 -12.69 -6.21 -2.00
C ALA A 48 -13.33 -5.93 -3.37
N GLN A 49 -12.53 -6.05 -4.42
CA GLN A 49 -12.89 -5.67 -5.79
C GLN A 49 -13.10 -6.90 -6.66
N TYR A 50 -13.97 -7.81 -6.23
CA TYR A 50 -14.34 -9.00 -6.99
C TYR A 50 -15.71 -8.82 -7.65
N ASP A 51 -15.80 -9.13 -8.94
CA ASP A 51 -17.08 -9.20 -9.63
C ASP A 51 -17.91 -10.43 -9.16
N GLN A 52 -19.13 -10.54 -9.66
CA GLN A 52 -20.02 -11.67 -9.36
C GLN A 52 -19.45 -13.03 -9.81
N SER A 53 -18.55 -13.05 -10.79
CA SER A 53 -17.90 -14.25 -11.30
C SER A 53 -16.62 -14.61 -10.51
N GLY A 54 -16.21 -13.76 -9.56
CA GLY A 54 -15.00 -13.94 -8.78
C GLY A 54 -13.72 -13.47 -9.47
N ASN A 55 -13.80 -12.63 -10.50
CA ASN A 55 -12.65 -11.98 -11.12
C ASN A 55 -12.28 -10.69 -10.38
N CYS A 56 -10.99 -10.37 -10.33
CA CYS A 56 -10.46 -9.14 -9.75
C CYS A 56 -9.37 -8.57 -10.65
N PRO A 57 -9.25 -7.23 -10.78
CA PRO A 57 -10.07 -6.18 -10.13
C PRO A 57 -11.39 -5.88 -10.84
N ASP A 58 -12.42 -5.61 -10.04
CA ASP A 58 -13.72 -5.03 -10.45
C ASP A 58 -13.91 -3.63 -9.84
N GLY A 59 -14.33 -2.68 -10.67
CA GLY A 59 -14.47 -1.27 -10.29
C GLY A 59 -13.19 -0.43 -10.38
N SER A 60 -13.29 0.84 -9.95
CA SER A 60 -12.19 1.81 -10.05
C SER A 60 -11.12 1.61 -8.98
N PRO A 61 -9.82 1.83 -9.28
CA PRO A 61 -8.77 1.78 -8.28
C PRO A 61 -8.87 2.96 -7.30
N PHE A 62 -8.35 2.76 -6.09
CA PHE A 62 -8.11 3.83 -5.13
C PHE A 62 -6.80 4.55 -5.51
N VAL A 63 -6.88 5.80 -5.91
CA VAL A 63 -5.74 6.56 -6.44
C VAL A 63 -5.09 7.41 -5.35
N VAL A 64 -3.77 7.26 -5.17
CA VAL A 64 -2.96 8.05 -4.24
C VAL A 64 -1.95 8.89 -5.02
N ASN A 65 -2.14 10.21 -5.04
CA ASN A 65 -1.23 11.13 -5.71
C ASN A 65 0.06 11.31 -4.90
N LEU A 66 1.21 11.31 -5.58
CA LEU A 66 2.53 11.47 -4.97
C LEU A 66 3.12 12.85 -5.25
N GLN A 67 3.90 13.36 -4.30
CA GLN A 67 4.59 14.64 -4.44
C GLN A 67 6.01 14.46 -4.98
N ASP A 68 6.45 15.37 -5.85
CA ASP A 68 7.80 15.39 -6.41
C ASP A 68 8.87 15.37 -5.32
N GLY A 69 9.83 14.46 -5.43
CA GLY A 69 10.99 14.44 -4.53
C GLY A 69 10.74 13.73 -3.21
N HIS A 70 9.49 13.33 -2.91
CA HIS A 70 9.17 12.60 -1.69
C HIS A 70 9.31 11.08 -1.85
N GLN A 71 9.65 10.39 -0.75
CA GLN A 71 9.71 8.93 -0.71
C GLN A 71 8.60 8.38 0.16
N TYR A 72 7.81 7.49 -0.41
CA TYR A 72 6.66 6.92 0.25
C TYR A 72 6.81 5.43 0.42
N GLU A 73 6.36 4.91 1.56
CA GLU A 73 6.04 3.51 1.71
C GLU A 73 4.54 3.33 1.88
N PHE A 74 4.04 2.19 1.41
CA PHE A 74 2.63 1.85 1.47
C PHE A 74 2.43 0.49 2.12
N ALA A 75 1.39 0.39 2.94
CA ALA A 75 0.95 -0.85 3.58
C ALA A 75 -0.57 -0.99 3.46
N ALA A 76 -1.02 -2.18 3.10
CA ALA A 76 -2.42 -2.55 3.16
C ALA A 76 -2.61 -3.47 4.37
N VAL A 77 -3.50 -3.09 5.28
CA VAL A 77 -3.72 -3.81 6.55
C VAL A 77 -5.10 -4.45 6.56
N ASP A 78 -5.17 -5.76 6.81
CA ASP A 78 -6.42 -6.48 7.07
C ASP A 78 -6.64 -6.59 8.60
N PRO A 79 -7.52 -5.77 9.20
CA PRO A 79 -7.78 -5.83 10.64
C PRO A 79 -8.51 -7.11 11.07
N GLU A 80 -9.21 -7.77 10.14
CA GLU A 80 -9.93 -9.01 10.40
C GLU A 80 -9.02 -10.23 10.27
N ASN A 81 -7.74 -10.05 9.92
CA ASN A 81 -6.75 -11.12 10.00
C ASN A 81 -6.68 -11.61 11.45
N GLY A 82 -6.79 -12.93 11.65
CA GLY A 82 -6.80 -13.53 12.99
C GLY A 82 -5.55 -13.20 13.81
N ASN A 83 -4.42 -12.92 13.14
CA ASN A 83 -3.17 -12.53 13.78
C ASN A 83 -3.17 -11.07 14.26
N CYS A 84 -4.12 -10.25 13.82
CA CYS A 84 -4.22 -8.84 14.19
C CYS A 84 -4.97 -8.58 15.47
N GLY A 85 -5.87 -9.46 15.88
CA GLY A 85 -6.76 -9.20 16.99
C GLY A 85 -7.56 -7.89 16.82
N GLY A 86 -7.89 -7.50 15.57
CA GLY A 86 -8.61 -6.26 15.26
C GLY A 86 -7.73 -5.02 15.04
N ARG A 87 -6.40 -5.14 15.12
CA ARG A 87 -5.49 -4.00 14.92
C ARG A 87 -5.44 -3.56 13.46
N SER A 88 -5.58 -2.25 13.25
CA SER A 88 -5.53 -1.63 11.92
C SER A 88 -4.45 -0.56 11.77
N ASP A 89 -3.86 -0.07 12.86
CA ASP A 89 -2.94 1.07 12.88
C ASP A 89 -1.47 0.62 12.97
N PRO A 90 -0.67 0.82 11.91
CA PRO A 90 0.76 0.49 11.89
C PRO A 90 1.62 1.36 12.83
N ASN A 91 1.09 2.47 13.36
CA ASN A 91 1.80 3.28 14.36
C ASN A 91 1.63 2.75 15.78
N ALA A 92 0.67 1.84 16.01
CA ALA A 92 0.41 1.34 17.35
C ALA A 92 1.64 0.60 17.89
N ALA A 93 2.00 0.85 19.16
CA ALA A 93 3.19 0.26 19.77
C ALA A 93 3.10 -1.28 19.88
N ASP A 94 1.90 -1.82 19.85
CA ASP A 94 1.59 -3.25 19.86
C ASP A 94 1.21 -3.79 18.47
N TYR A 95 1.45 -3.02 17.40
CA TYR A 95 1.26 -3.49 16.03
C TYR A 95 2.19 -4.66 15.74
N VAL A 96 1.60 -5.79 15.34
CA VAL A 96 2.34 -6.96 14.88
C VAL A 96 2.38 -6.87 13.35
N GLY A 97 3.59 -6.87 12.77
CA GLY A 97 3.81 -6.71 11.32
C GLY A 97 3.04 -7.69 10.44
N ASP A 98 2.58 -8.81 11.00
CA ASP A 98 1.76 -9.84 10.36
C ASP A 98 0.35 -9.36 9.99
N CYS A 99 -0.02 -8.14 10.38
CA CYS A 99 -1.24 -7.46 9.96
C CYS A 99 -1.18 -6.84 8.58
N SER A 100 0.02 -6.54 8.09
CA SER A 100 0.21 -6.01 6.76
C SER A 100 0.01 -7.14 5.76
N ARG A 101 -1.07 -7.06 5.00
CA ARG A 101 -1.36 -8.03 3.94
C ARG A 101 -0.48 -7.84 2.72
N SER A 102 -0.14 -6.59 2.41
CA SER A 102 0.76 -6.26 1.30
C SER A 102 1.54 -4.99 1.61
N ASN A 103 2.79 -4.94 1.15
CA ASN A 103 3.63 -3.75 1.16
C ASN A 103 4.17 -3.52 -0.26
N LEU A 104 3.98 -2.31 -0.80
CA LEU A 104 4.47 -1.96 -2.15
C LEU A 104 5.98 -1.63 -2.18
N GLY A 105 6.62 -1.55 -1.01
CA GLY A 105 7.97 -1.03 -0.84
C GLY A 105 8.04 0.49 -0.97
N VAL A 106 9.25 1.03 -1.12
CA VAL A 106 9.48 2.48 -1.26
C VAL A 106 9.22 2.91 -2.70
N VAL A 107 8.47 4.00 -2.87
CA VAL A 107 8.22 4.67 -4.16
C VAL A 107 8.63 6.13 -4.07
N GLN A 108 9.39 6.60 -5.05
CA GLN A 108 9.78 7.99 -5.21
C GLN A 108 8.69 8.73 -6.00
N GLY A 109 8.14 9.81 -5.43
CA GLY A 109 7.17 10.65 -6.12
C GLY A 109 7.83 11.47 -7.24
N SER A 110 7.20 11.44 -8.42
CA SER A 110 7.59 12.21 -9.60
C SER A 110 6.38 12.45 -10.50
N ARG A 111 5.99 13.70 -10.72
CA ARG A 111 4.86 14.18 -11.51
C ARG A 111 4.94 13.80 -12.99
N THR A 112 6.13 13.50 -13.49
CA THR A 112 6.35 13.06 -14.88
C THR A 112 6.38 11.55 -15.03
N ALA A 113 6.43 10.80 -13.92
CA ALA A 113 6.38 9.35 -13.95
C ALA A 113 4.95 8.86 -14.22
N PRO A 114 4.78 7.66 -14.79
CA PRO A 114 3.46 7.05 -14.93
C PRO A 114 2.85 6.73 -13.55
N HIS A 115 1.56 6.45 -13.54
CA HIS A 115 0.93 5.79 -12.40
C HIS A 115 1.51 4.40 -12.22
N ARG A 116 1.60 3.94 -10.97
CA ARG A 116 2.07 2.61 -10.63
C ARG A 116 0.92 1.78 -10.04
N PRO A 117 0.56 0.64 -10.66
CA PRO A 117 -0.44 -0.23 -10.09
C PRO A 117 0.09 -0.92 -8.84
N TRP A 118 -0.77 -1.08 -7.84
CA TRP A 118 -0.52 -1.92 -6.67
C TRP A 118 -1.75 -2.76 -6.38
N GLN A 119 -1.59 -4.07 -6.50
CA GLN A 119 -2.62 -5.03 -6.15
C GLN A 119 -2.35 -5.60 -4.77
N VAL A 120 -3.33 -5.48 -3.88
CA VAL A 120 -3.35 -6.19 -2.59
C VAL A 120 -3.86 -7.60 -2.85
N SER A 121 -3.16 -8.61 -2.32
CA SER A 121 -3.41 -10.05 -2.54
C SER A 121 -3.44 -10.81 -1.22
#